data_AF-A0A6J2MM31-F1
#
_entry.id   AF-A0A6J2MM31-F1
#
_cell.length_a   1.000
_cell.length_b   1.000
_cell.length_c   1.000
_cell.angle_alpha   90.00
_cell.angle_beta   90.00
_cell.angle_gamma   90.00
#
_symmetry.space_group_name_H-M   'P 1'
#
loop_
_entity.id
_entity.type
_entity.pdbx_description
1 polymer ?
#
loop_
_entity_poly.entity_id
_entity_poly.type
_entity_poly.pdbx_seq_one_letter_code
_entity_poly.pdbx_strand_id
1 'polypeptide(L)'
;MGDERGDNFEGMGIEQLKLELLEELYMKNLIQLSIIELRHKIMDLKAKLTIVNISNEWKTRYEVQLEVNNQLKKQIVTLNEKLEKLHVDPSDKLSSIRVYERMTEKSLVALLEKLEREKRRLEHQVKYYLLKLEEESKAYQKVRDERQIYLAKLSQVSRLNQISRRQQMNELHRMKENPVKMGRHNTANQKIINAKRGPTKKSTRSSHVPKFNS
;
A
#
# COMPACT_ATOMS: atom_id res chain seq x y z
N MET A 1 65.97 19.15 -17.05
CA MET A 1 66.97 19.51 -18.08
C MET A 1 66.93 21.02 -18.19
N GLY A 2 67.68 21.72 -17.34
CA GLY A 2 67.81 23.17 -17.40
C GLY A 2 68.90 23.50 -18.42
N ASP A 3 68.56 24.32 -19.42
CA ASP A 3 69.54 24.86 -20.37
C ASP A 3 70.19 26.07 -19.69
N GLU A 4 71.27 25.81 -18.94
CA GLU A 4 72.21 26.86 -18.49
C GLU A 4 72.97 27.36 -19.71
N ARG A 5 72.30 28.19 -20.52
CA ARG A 5 72.95 28.97 -21.56
C ARG A 5 73.66 30.13 -20.86
N GLY A 6 74.90 29.88 -20.45
CA GLY A 6 75.73 30.86 -19.77
C GLY A 6 75.99 32.05 -20.70
N ASP A 7 75.36 33.17 -20.37
CA ASP A 7 75.58 34.50 -20.97
C ASP A 7 76.97 35.02 -20.60
N ASN A 8 78.01 34.47 -21.25
CA ASN A 8 79.38 34.89 -21.01
C ASN A 8 79.73 36.09 -21.89
N PHE A 9 79.38 37.29 -21.42
CA PHE A 9 79.66 38.58 -22.07
C PHE A 9 81.09 39.12 -21.79
N GLU A 10 81.90 38.39 -21.01
CA GLU A 10 83.28 38.78 -20.68
C GLU A 10 84.18 38.76 -21.92
N GLY A 11 84.49 39.96 -22.43
CA GLY A 11 85.35 40.17 -23.61
C GLY A 11 84.64 40.81 -24.81
N MET A 12 83.33 41.03 -24.74
CA MET A 12 82.55 41.61 -25.82
C MET A 12 82.62 43.15 -25.80
N GLY A 13 82.91 43.76 -26.95
CA GLY A 13 82.93 45.22 -27.08
C GLY A 13 81.53 45.82 -26.96
N ILE A 14 81.42 47.07 -26.49
CA ILE A 14 80.13 47.76 -26.30
C ILE A 14 79.25 47.71 -27.56
N GLU A 15 79.84 47.83 -28.75
CA GLU A 15 79.11 47.79 -30.02
C GLU A 15 78.57 46.39 -30.37
N GLN A 16 79.27 45.32 -29.97
CA GLN A 16 78.79 43.95 -30.13
C GLN A 16 77.59 43.67 -29.21
N LEU A 17 77.64 44.14 -27.95
CA LEU A 17 76.51 44.02 -27.01
C LEU A 17 75.27 44.78 -27.48
N LYS A 18 75.43 45.96 -28.09
CA LYS A 18 74.32 46.71 -28.68
C LYS A 18 73.67 45.96 -29.84
N LEU A 19 74.48 45.28 -30.67
CA LEU A 19 73.98 44.49 -31.79
C LEU A 19 73.16 43.29 -31.29
N GLU A 20 73.70 42.54 -30.33
CA GLU A 20 73.00 41.40 -29.70
C GLU A 20 71.67 41.85 -29.06
N LEU A 21 71.67 42.98 -28.35
CA LEU A 21 70.46 43.54 -27.75
C LEU A 21 69.39 43.90 -28.80
N LEU A 22 69.81 44.41 -29.97
CA LEU A 22 68.88 44.71 -31.06
C LEU A 22 68.28 43.44 -31.68
N GLU A 23 69.08 42.38 -31.83
CA GLU A 23 68.64 41.08 -32.32
C GLU A 23 67.64 40.43 -31.34
N GLU A 24 67.96 40.44 -30.05
CA GLU A 24 67.07 39.94 -28.98
C GLU A 24 65.75 40.72 -28.92
N LEU A 25 65.80 42.05 -29.07
CA LEU A 25 64.58 42.87 -29.16
C LEU A 25 63.74 42.53 -30.39
N TYR A 26 64.37 42.28 -31.54
CA TYR A 26 63.67 41.84 -32.75
C TYR A 26 63.01 40.47 -32.56
N MET A 27 63.75 39.50 -32.03
CA MET A 27 63.24 38.15 -31.75
C MET A 27 62.09 38.17 -30.75
N LYS A 28 62.20 38.98 -29.68
CA LYS A 28 61.12 39.22 -28.72
C LYS A 28 59.86 39.76 -29.40
N ASN A 29 59.98 40.72 -30.30
CA ASN A 29 58.83 41.27 -31.04
C ASN A 29 58.17 40.19 -31.92
N LEU A 30 58.97 39.36 -32.60
CA LEU A 30 58.45 38.27 -33.43
C LEU A 30 57.69 37.23 -32.59
N ILE A 31 58.22 36.86 -31.42
CA ILE A 31 57.56 35.96 -30.49
C ILE A 31 56.25 36.58 -29.96
N GLN A 32 56.25 37.88 -29.63
CA GLN A 32 55.04 38.57 -29.19
C GLN A 32 53.94 38.54 -30.26
N LEU A 33 54.29 38.77 -31.53
CA LEU A 33 53.36 38.62 -32.65
C LEU A 33 52.80 37.19 -32.73
N SER A 34 53.67 36.19 -32.64
CA SER A 34 53.25 34.78 -32.66
C SER A 34 52.33 34.43 -31.49
N ILE A 35 52.60 34.93 -30.27
CA ILE A 35 51.73 34.74 -29.10
C ILE A 35 50.36 35.36 -29.36
N ILE A 36 50.31 36.55 -29.95
CA ILE A 36 49.06 37.21 -30.29
C ILE A 36 48.30 36.38 -31.33
N GLU A 37 48.95 35.90 -32.38
CA GLU A 37 48.34 35.02 -33.40
C GLU A 37 47.80 33.72 -32.80
N LEU A 38 48.56 33.07 -31.93
CA LEU A 38 48.14 31.84 -31.24
C LEU A 38 46.95 32.10 -30.32
N ARG A 39 46.93 33.22 -29.60
CA ARG A 39 45.78 33.62 -28.76
C ARG A 39 44.53 33.82 -29.60
N HIS A 40 44.64 34.51 -30.74
CA HIS A 40 43.53 34.65 -31.68
C HIS A 40 43.07 33.28 -32.20
N LYS A 41 43.99 32.40 -32.57
CA LYS A 41 43.67 31.06 -33.03
C LYS A 41 42.92 30.24 -31.99
N ILE A 42 43.34 30.31 -30.72
CA ILE A 42 42.66 29.65 -29.60
C ILE A 42 41.24 30.20 -29.44
N MET A 43 41.06 31.53 -29.54
CA MET A 43 39.75 32.16 -29.44
C MET A 43 38.82 31.70 -30.57
N ASP A 44 39.29 31.68 -31.81
CA ASP A 44 38.52 31.19 -32.96
C ASP A 44 38.11 29.72 -32.81
N LEU A 45 39.04 28.87 -32.35
CA LEU A 45 38.76 27.45 -32.12
C LEU A 45 37.72 27.26 -31.01
N LYS A 46 37.77 28.04 -29.93
CA LYS A 46 36.76 28.04 -28.88
C LYS A 46 35.39 28.46 -29.40
N ALA A 47 35.31 29.52 -30.22
CA ALA A 47 34.05 29.95 -30.83
C ALA A 47 33.45 28.86 -31.73
N LYS A 48 34.28 28.21 -32.56
CA LYS A 48 33.86 27.08 -33.40
C LYS A 48 33.34 25.91 -32.58
N LEU A 49 33.99 25.58 -31.45
CA LEU A 49 33.54 24.53 -30.55
C LEU A 49 32.15 24.83 -29.98
N THR A 50 31.88 26.08 -29.59
CA THR A 50 30.55 26.51 -29.12
C THR A 50 29.48 26.35 -30.21
N ILE A 51 29.80 26.66 -31.47
CA ILE A 51 28.88 26.45 -32.61
C ILE A 51 28.61 24.95 -32.83
N VAL A 52 29.63 24.09 -32.71
CA VAL A 52 29.46 22.62 -32.77
C VAL A 52 28.59 22.13 -31.61
N ASN A 53 28.71 22.73 -30.42
CA ASN A 53 27.81 22.45 -29.31
C ASN A 53 26.36 22.87 -29.64
N ILE A 54 26.13 24.02 -30.28
CA ILE A 54 24.78 24.39 -30.77
C ILE A 54 24.30 23.41 -31.87
N SER A 55 25.23 22.84 -32.64
CA SER A 55 24.92 21.75 -33.58
C SER A 55 24.49 20.45 -32.90
N ASN A 56 24.66 20.25 -31.60
CA ASN A 56 24.01 19.11 -30.92
C ASN A 56 22.58 19.44 -30.44
N GLU A 57 22.20 20.71 -30.45
CA GLU A 57 20.89 21.16 -29.97
C GLU A 57 19.76 20.68 -30.88
N TRP A 58 19.96 20.69 -32.21
CA TRP A 58 18.95 20.16 -33.14
C TRP A 58 18.69 18.68 -32.90
N LYS A 59 19.72 17.91 -32.52
CA LYS A 59 19.59 16.49 -32.20
C LYS A 59 18.77 16.30 -30.92
N THR A 60 19.09 17.04 -29.86
CA THR A 60 18.32 17.02 -28.62
C THR A 60 16.86 17.43 -28.86
N ARG A 61 16.61 18.49 -29.64
CA ARG A 61 15.26 18.92 -30.01
C ARG A 61 14.52 17.86 -30.82
N TYR A 62 15.19 17.22 -31.77
CA TYR A 62 14.62 16.12 -32.55
C TYR A 62 14.24 14.93 -31.68
N GLU A 63 15.12 14.52 -30.76
CA GLU A 63 14.87 13.41 -29.82
C GLU A 63 13.68 13.70 -28.90
N VAL A 64 13.60 14.92 -28.34
CA VAL A 64 12.46 15.36 -27.53
C VAL A 64 11.17 15.37 -28.36
N GLN A 65 11.22 15.87 -29.60
CA GLN A 65 10.06 15.87 -30.50
C GLN A 65 9.57 14.45 -30.82
N LEU A 66 10.49 13.51 -31.01
CA LEU A 66 10.17 12.11 -31.26
C LEU A 66 9.40 11.51 -30.07
N GLU A 67 9.84 11.80 -28.84
CA GLU A 67 9.19 11.33 -27.62
C GLU A 67 7.80 11.94 -27.44
N VAL A 68 7.65 13.25 -27.62
CA VAL A 68 6.34 13.93 -27.59
C VAL A 68 5.40 13.35 -28.64
N ASN A 69 5.89 13.14 -29.87
CA ASN A 69 5.11 12.53 -30.95
C ASN A 69 4.67 11.10 -30.60
N ASN A 70 5.53 10.32 -29.94
CA ASN A 70 5.20 8.97 -29.48
C ASN A 70 4.09 9.00 -28.42
N GLN A 71 4.16 9.92 -27.47
CA GLN A 71 3.12 10.11 -26.46
C GLN A 71 1.78 10.54 -27.09
N LEU A 72 1.80 11.47 -28.05
CA LEU A 72 0.60 11.87 -28.79
C LEU A 72 -0.02 10.70 -29.57
N LYS A 73 0.80 9.88 -30.24
CA LYS A 73 0.32 8.66 -30.91
C LYS A 73 -0.38 7.70 -29.94
N LYS A 74 0.21 7.47 -28.77
CA LYS A 74 -0.42 6.63 -27.71
C LYS A 74 -1.75 7.23 -27.23
N GLN A 75 -1.83 8.55 -27.07
CA GLN A 75 -3.07 9.25 -26.72
C GLN A 75 -4.13 9.09 -27.80
N ILE A 76 -3.78 9.24 -29.08
CA ILE A 76 -4.69 9.04 -30.22
C ILE A 76 -5.27 7.62 -30.20
N VAL A 77 -4.43 6.59 -30.03
CA VAL A 77 -4.90 5.20 -29.92
C VAL A 77 -5.87 5.03 -28.75
N THR A 78 -5.52 5.54 -27.57
CA THR A 78 -6.37 5.45 -26.39
C THR A 78 -7.72 6.15 -26.58
N LEU A 79 -7.73 7.31 -27.24
CA LEU A 79 -8.94 8.05 -27.55
C LEU A 79 -9.80 7.33 -28.58
N ASN A 80 -9.20 6.76 -29.62
CA ASN A 80 -9.92 5.96 -30.61
C ASN A 80 -10.54 4.71 -29.98
N GLU A 81 -9.84 4.00 -29.09
CA GLU A 81 -10.41 2.87 -28.36
C GLU A 81 -11.61 3.28 -27.49
N LYS A 82 -11.55 4.45 -26.84
CA LYS A 82 -12.68 4.99 -26.07
C LYS A 82 -13.83 5.38 -26.99
N LEU A 83 -13.54 5.97 -28.15
CA LEU A 83 -14.53 6.32 -29.13
C LEU A 83 -15.21 5.07 -29.69
N GLU A 84 -14.47 4.01 -30.01
CA GLU A 84 -15.01 2.74 -30.49
C GLU A 84 -15.95 2.09 -29.46
N LYS A 85 -15.59 2.11 -28.17
CA LYS A 85 -16.48 1.65 -27.08
C LYS A 85 -17.76 2.48 -26.98
N LEU A 86 -17.72 3.77 -27.32
CA LEU A 86 -18.90 4.62 -27.38
C LEU A 86 -19.67 4.43 -28.69
N HIS A 87 -18.97 4.11 -29.78
CA HIS A 87 -19.47 3.89 -31.13
C HIS A 87 -20.04 2.48 -31.34
N VAL A 88 -20.06 1.61 -30.32
CA VAL A 88 -21.03 0.50 -30.25
C VAL A 88 -22.38 1.08 -30.65
N ASP A 89 -22.90 0.58 -31.79
CA ASP A 89 -23.92 1.24 -32.60
C ASP A 89 -24.99 1.86 -31.69
N PRO A 90 -25.31 3.17 -31.81
CA PRO A 90 -26.45 3.75 -31.12
C PRO A 90 -27.74 2.96 -31.38
N SER A 91 -27.80 2.19 -32.48
CA SER A 91 -28.77 1.13 -32.70
C SER A 91 -28.78 0.12 -31.57
N ASP A 92 -27.67 -0.55 -31.28
CA ASP A 92 -27.54 -1.60 -30.27
C ASP A 92 -27.82 -1.15 -28.83
N LYS A 93 -27.43 0.07 -28.45
CA LYS A 93 -27.72 0.60 -27.10
C LYS A 93 -29.19 0.91 -26.87
N LEU A 94 -29.90 1.29 -27.94
CA LEU A 94 -31.31 1.64 -27.90
C LEU A 94 -32.20 0.54 -28.50
N SER A 95 -31.63 -0.60 -28.91
CA SER A 95 -32.36 -1.73 -29.47
C SER A 95 -33.47 -2.21 -28.54
N SER A 96 -33.23 -2.21 -27.23
CA SER A 96 -34.24 -2.55 -26.22
C SER A 96 -35.37 -1.53 -26.11
N ILE A 97 -35.14 -0.26 -26.45
CA ILE A 97 -36.12 0.84 -26.37
C ILE A 97 -36.90 0.98 -27.67
N ARG A 98 -36.24 0.85 -28.84
CA ARG A 98 -36.87 0.94 -30.17
C ARG A 98 -38.00 -0.06 -30.37
N VAL A 99 -37.94 -1.22 -29.72
CA VAL A 99 -39.02 -2.22 -29.76
C VAL A 99 -40.34 -1.62 -29.28
N TYR A 100 -40.29 -0.72 -28.28
CA TYR A 100 -41.47 -0.03 -27.75
C TYR A 100 -41.89 1.16 -28.62
N GLU A 101 -40.94 1.89 -29.24
CA GLU A 101 -41.26 3.00 -30.16
C GLU A 101 -42.06 2.53 -31.40
N ARG A 102 -41.86 1.28 -31.81
CA ARG A 102 -42.60 0.67 -32.95
C ARG A 102 -43.99 0.16 -32.57
N MET A 103 -44.36 0.16 -31.29
CA MET A 103 -45.68 -0.28 -30.85
C MET A 103 -46.71 0.84 -30.97
N THR A 104 -47.96 0.47 -31.24
CA THR A 104 -49.09 1.41 -31.13
C THR A 104 -49.27 1.86 -29.68
N GLU A 105 -49.72 3.09 -29.47
CA GLU A 105 -50.02 3.65 -28.14
C GLU A 105 -50.91 2.72 -27.28
N LYS A 106 -51.97 2.14 -27.87
CA LYS A 106 -52.86 1.19 -27.18
C LYS A 106 -52.12 -0.04 -26.63
N SER A 107 -51.18 -0.57 -27.41
CA SER A 107 -50.37 -1.73 -27.01
C SER A 107 -49.38 -1.37 -25.90
N LEU A 108 -48.81 -0.15 -25.93
CA LEU A 108 -47.95 0.35 -24.87
C LEU A 108 -48.70 0.53 -23.55
N VAL A 109 -49.92 1.07 -23.58
CA VAL A 109 -50.77 1.21 -22.40
C VAL A 109 -51.11 -0.16 -21.80
N ALA A 110 -51.52 -1.13 -22.62
CA ALA A 110 -51.82 -2.49 -22.16
C ALA A 110 -50.59 -3.20 -21.57
N LEU A 111 -49.40 -2.98 -22.16
CA LEU A 111 -48.14 -3.49 -21.63
C LEU A 111 -47.80 -2.85 -20.28
N LEU A 112 -47.98 -1.54 -20.15
CA LEU A 112 -47.74 -0.80 -18.92
C LEU A 112 -48.63 -1.32 -17.78
N GLU A 113 -49.93 -1.51 -18.04
CA GLU A 113 -50.86 -2.09 -17.05
C GLU A 113 -50.47 -3.51 -16.64
N LYS A 114 -49.96 -4.32 -17.58
CA LYS A 114 -49.47 -5.68 -17.29
C LYS A 114 -48.24 -5.63 -16.39
N LEU A 115 -47.26 -4.79 -16.72
CA LEU A 115 -46.04 -4.61 -15.93
C LEU A 115 -46.35 -4.06 -14.54
N GLU A 116 -47.31 -3.16 -14.43
CA GLU A 116 -47.71 -2.59 -13.14
C GLU A 116 -48.37 -3.65 -12.23
N ARG A 117 -49.23 -4.52 -12.79
CA ARG A 117 -49.79 -5.67 -12.07
C ARG A 117 -48.71 -6.65 -11.62
N GLU A 118 -47.75 -6.93 -12.49
CA GLU A 118 -46.62 -7.81 -12.18
C GLU A 118 -45.71 -7.24 -11.09
N LYS A 119 -45.38 -5.94 -11.17
CA LYS A 119 -44.66 -5.22 -10.11
C LYS A 119 -45.36 -5.36 -8.77
N ARG A 120 -46.66 -5.02 -8.71
CA ARG A 120 -47.46 -5.17 -7.48
C ARG A 120 -47.42 -6.60 -6.95
N ARG A 121 -47.57 -7.61 -7.81
CA ARG A 121 -47.51 -9.04 -7.41
C ARG A 121 -46.15 -9.39 -6.81
N LEU A 122 -45.05 -8.99 -7.44
CA LEU A 122 -43.70 -9.26 -6.96
C LEU A 122 -43.41 -8.54 -5.63
N GLU A 123 -43.84 -7.29 -5.49
CA GLU A 123 -43.71 -6.55 -4.23
C GLU A 123 -44.45 -7.26 -3.07
N HIS A 124 -45.64 -7.81 -3.32
CA HIS A 124 -46.37 -8.60 -2.33
C HIS A 124 -45.62 -9.90 -1.99
N GLN A 125 -45.07 -10.60 -2.99
CA GLN A 125 -44.27 -11.80 -2.75
C GLN A 125 -43.02 -11.51 -1.92
N VAL A 126 -42.30 -10.42 -2.22
CA VAL A 126 -41.14 -9.99 -1.43
C VAL A 126 -41.54 -9.74 0.01
N LYS A 127 -42.63 -8.98 0.26
CA LYS A 127 -43.14 -8.75 1.62
C LYS A 127 -43.50 -10.05 2.34
N TYR A 128 -44.17 -10.97 1.65
CA TYR A 128 -44.53 -12.28 2.20
C TYR A 128 -43.29 -13.10 2.61
N TYR A 129 -42.29 -13.20 1.73
CA TYR A 129 -41.07 -13.96 2.03
C TYR A 129 -40.23 -13.29 3.12
N LEU A 130 -40.18 -11.95 3.18
CA LEU A 130 -39.53 -11.24 4.28
C LEU A 130 -40.19 -11.57 5.63
N LEU A 131 -41.52 -11.55 5.71
CA LEU A 131 -42.24 -11.90 6.92
C LEU A 131 -41.99 -13.36 7.33
N LYS A 132 -42.10 -14.28 6.37
CA LYS A 132 -41.88 -15.70 6.61
C LYS A 132 -40.46 -15.99 7.11
N LEU A 133 -39.45 -15.34 6.51
CA LEU A 133 -38.06 -15.48 6.92
C LEU A 133 -37.83 -14.94 8.34
N GLU A 134 -38.46 -13.83 8.70
CA GLU A 134 -38.39 -13.25 10.05
C GLU A 134 -39.00 -14.19 11.10
N GLU A 135 -40.15 -14.82 10.79
CA GLU A 135 -40.78 -15.82 11.67
C GLU A 135 -39.92 -17.08 11.83
N GLU A 136 -39.38 -17.59 10.73
CA GLU A 136 -38.49 -18.76 10.74
C GLU A 136 -37.18 -18.48 11.50
N SER A 137 -36.60 -17.30 11.31
CA SER A 137 -35.43 -16.84 12.07
C SER A 137 -35.69 -16.80 13.58
N LYS A 138 -36.85 -16.26 13.99
CA LYS A 138 -37.27 -16.26 15.40
C LYS A 138 -37.48 -17.67 15.94
N ALA A 139 -38.10 -18.56 15.18
CA ALA A 139 -38.30 -19.95 15.57
C ALA A 139 -36.96 -20.69 15.73
N TYR A 140 -36.05 -20.53 14.77
CA TYR A 140 -34.72 -21.11 14.81
C TYR A 140 -33.92 -20.59 16.02
N GLN A 141 -33.96 -19.29 16.27
CA GLN A 141 -33.29 -18.67 17.40
C GLN A 141 -33.76 -19.23 18.74
N LYS A 142 -35.08 -19.41 18.91
CA LYS A 142 -35.66 -20.05 20.11
C LYS A 142 -35.12 -21.48 20.32
N VAL A 143 -35.17 -22.31 19.27
CA VAL A 143 -34.66 -23.69 19.32
C VAL A 143 -33.16 -23.72 19.63
N ARG A 144 -32.39 -22.78 19.07
CA ARG A 144 -30.95 -22.65 19.33
C ARG A 144 -30.68 -22.31 20.80
N ASP A 145 -31.43 -21.39 21.37
CA ASP A 145 -31.28 -20.96 22.76
C ASP A 145 -31.67 -22.10 23.74
N GLU A 146 -32.75 -22.83 23.45
CA GLU A 146 -33.12 -24.03 24.20
C GLU A 146 -32.02 -25.11 24.15
N ARG A 147 -31.47 -25.40 22.96
CA ARG A 147 -30.35 -26.34 22.80
C ARG A 147 -29.14 -25.89 23.62
N GLN A 148 -28.82 -24.60 23.62
CA GLN A 148 -27.71 -24.06 24.41
C GLN A 148 -27.92 -24.27 25.91
N ILE A 149 -29.15 -24.08 26.41
CA ILE A 149 -29.52 -24.37 27.80
C ILE A 149 -29.31 -25.86 28.12
N TYR A 150 -29.77 -26.77 27.26
CA TYR A 150 -29.59 -28.22 27.47
C TYR A 150 -28.11 -28.62 27.46
N LEU A 151 -27.29 -28.07 26.55
CA LEU A 151 -25.86 -28.31 26.51
C LEU A 151 -25.16 -27.82 27.78
N ALA A 152 -25.55 -26.64 28.30
CA ALA A 152 -25.03 -26.13 29.56
C ALA A 152 -25.39 -27.04 30.75
N LYS A 153 -26.63 -27.53 30.82
CA LYS A 153 -27.07 -28.51 31.83
C LYS A 153 -26.28 -29.82 31.75
N LEU A 154 -26.08 -30.37 30.55
CA LEU A 154 -25.28 -31.59 30.35
C LEU A 154 -23.82 -31.41 30.77
N SER A 155 -23.23 -30.25 30.46
CA SER A 155 -21.86 -29.91 30.90
C SER A 155 -21.75 -29.84 32.43
N GLN A 156 -22.73 -29.22 33.10
CA GLN A 156 -22.79 -29.17 34.55
C GLN A 156 -22.89 -30.57 35.17
N VAL A 157 -23.78 -31.43 34.65
CA VAL A 157 -23.92 -32.82 35.11
C VAL A 157 -22.64 -33.62 34.88
N SER A 158 -22.01 -33.47 33.72
CA SER A 158 -20.72 -34.11 33.40
C SER A 158 -19.62 -33.68 34.39
N ARG A 159 -19.55 -32.38 34.71
CA ARG A 159 -18.59 -31.85 35.70
C ARG A 159 -18.84 -32.42 37.10
N LEU A 160 -20.10 -32.52 37.53
CA LEU A 160 -20.45 -33.14 38.82
C LEU A 160 -20.07 -34.63 38.84
N ASN A 161 -20.35 -35.37 37.75
CA ASN A 161 -19.96 -36.77 37.61
C ASN A 161 -18.44 -36.96 37.64
N GLN A 162 -17.67 -36.07 37.01
CA GLN A 162 -16.20 -36.11 37.07
C GLN A 162 -15.67 -35.87 38.48
N ILE A 163 -16.26 -34.92 39.22
CA ILE A 163 -15.90 -34.67 40.62
C ILE A 163 -16.24 -35.89 41.49
N SER A 164 -17.43 -36.47 41.32
CA SER A 164 -17.84 -37.69 42.03
C SER A 164 -16.91 -38.87 41.75
N ARG A 165 -16.55 -39.12 40.48
CA ARG A 165 -15.58 -40.17 40.11
C ARG A 165 -14.19 -39.92 40.72
N ARG A 166 -13.71 -38.66 40.73
CA ARG A 166 -12.44 -38.31 41.39
C ARG A 166 -12.48 -38.52 42.89
N GLN A 167 -13.61 -38.19 43.54
CA GLN A 167 -13.80 -38.46 44.97
C GLN A 167 -13.76 -39.96 45.26
N GLN A 168 -14.47 -40.79 44.48
CA GLN A 168 -14.44 -42.25 44.63
C GLN A 168 -13.03 -42.83 44.41
N MET A 169 -12.30 -42.37 43.38
CA MET A 169 -10.92 -42.80 43.14
C MET A 169 -9.97 -42.38 44.26
N ASN A 170 -10.12 -41.17 44.80
CA ASN A 170 -9.32 -40.71 45.94
C ASN A 170 -9.65 -41.50 47.22
N GLU A 171 -10.91 -41.87 47.43
CA GLU A 171 -11.33 -42.70 48.57
C GLU A 171 -10.80 -44.14 48.45
N LEU A 172 -10.83 -44.71 47.23
CA LEU A 172 -10.23 -46.00 46.93
C LEU A 172 -8.70 -46.00 47.12
N HIS A 173 -8.03 -44.92 46.71
CA HIS A 173 -6.59 -44.72 46.97
C HIS A 173 -6.30 -44.62 48.48
N ARG A 174 -7.12 -43.88 49.25
CA ARG A 174 -7.00 -43.79 50.72
C ARG A 174 -7.26 -45.12 51.43
N MET A 175 -8.12 -45.98 50.88
CA MET A 175 -8.31 -47.35 51.41
C MET A 175 -7.10 -48.25 51.11
N LYS A 176 -6.41 -48.04 49.98
CA LYS A 176 -5.24 -48.83 49.56
C LYS A 176 -3.94 -48.45 50.29
N GLU A 177 -3.86 -47.26 50.88
CA GLU A 177 -2.67 -46.75 51.59
C GLU A 177 -2.59 -47.08 53.09
N ASN A 178 -3.49 -47.89 53.67
CA ASN A 178 -3.41 -48.27 55.08
C ASN A 178 -2.86 -49.69 55.31
N PRO A 179 -1.55 -49.90 55.49
CA PRO A 179 -1.05 -50.99 56.31
C PRO A 179 -0.90 -50.51 57.76
N VAL A 180 -1.80 -51.02 58.62
CA VAL A 180 -1.56 -51.42 60.02
C VAL A 180 -0.44 -50.69 60.78
N LYS A 181 -0.78 -49.82 61.75
CA LYS A 181 -0.22 -49.72 63.13
C LYS A 181 -1.20 -48.89 63.98
N MET A 182 -2.06 -49.49 64.81
CA MET A 182 -1.81 -49.90 66.20
C MET A 182 -1.41 -48.74 67.14
N GLY A 183 -2.26 -48.44 68.13
CA GLY A 183 -1.82 -47.87 69.40
C GLY A 183 -2.45 -46.55 69.84
N ARG A 184 -3.59 -46.68 70.54
CA ARG A 184 -3.89 -46.10 71.87
C ARG A 184 -3.83 -44.57 72.12
N HIS A 185 -4.97 -44.12 72.67
CA HIS A 185 -5.16 -43.22 73.83
C HIS A 185 -5.65 -41.79 73.58
N ASN A 186 -6.72 -41.48 74.33
CA ASN A 186 -7.44 -40.21 74.43
C ASN A 186 -6.59 -39.15 75.15
N THR A 187 -6.76 -37.88 74.81
CA THR A 187 -6.86 -36.82 75.83
C THR A 187 -7.62 -35.61 75.34
N ALA A 188 -8.40 -35.06 76.28
CA ALA A 188 -9.22 -33.88 76.18
C ALA A 188 -8.42 -32.56 76.10
N ASN A 189 -9.17 -31.51 75.73
CA ASN A 189 -8.87 -30.07 75.81
C ASN A 189 -8.11 -29.48 74.61
N GLN A 190 -8.74 -28.54 73.89
CA GLN A 190 -8.44 -27.11 74.02
C GLN A 190 -9.26 -26.21 73.06
N LYS A 191 -9.98 -25.26 73.69
CA LYS A 191 -10.14 -23.83 73.37
C LYS A 191 -10.34 -23.35 71.92
N ILE A 192 -11.54 -22.81 71.72
CA ILE A 192 -11.93 -21.58 71.02
C ILE A 192 -10.75 -20.66 70.64
N ILE A 193 -10.68 -20.20 69.39
CA ILE A 193 -10.41 -18.79 69.04
C ILE A 193 -11.09 -18.44 67.71
N ASN A 194 -11.91 -17.39 67.79
CA ASN A 194 -12.52 -16.67 66.69
C ASN A 194 -11.47 -15.85 65.93
N ALA A 195 -11.60 -15.72 64.61
CA ALA A 195 -11.05 -14.57 63.88
C ALA A 195 -12.10 -14.00 62.92
N LYS A 196 -12.54 -12.79 63.28
CA LYS A 196 -13.48 -11.94 62.56
C LYS A 196 -12.90 -11.49 61.21
N ARG A 197 -13.82 -11.35 60.23
CA ARG A 197 -13.90 -10.35 59.15
C ARG A 197 -12.68 -9.44 58.92
N GLY A 198 -12.25 -9.39 57.66
CA GLY A 198 -11.64 -8.23 57.01
C GLY A 198 -12.27 -7.99 55.61
N PRO A 199 -12.54 -6.74 55.19
CA PRO A 199 -13.42 -6.42 54.05
C PRO A 199 -12.68 -6.03 52.76
N THR A 200 -13.39 -6.21 51.62
CA THR A 200 -13.36 -5.45 50.36
C THR A 200 -12.04 -5.19 49.64
N LYS A 201 -12.00 -5.46 48.33
CA LYS A 201 -11.50 -4.50 47.32
C LYS A 201 -12.07 -4.80 45.93
N LYS A 202 -12.71 -3.78 45.35
CA LYS A 202 -13.13 -3.67 43.96
C LYS A 202 -11.90 -3.42 43.07
N SER A 203 -11.90 -3.94 41.84
CA SER A 203 -11.29 -3.30 40.66
C SER A 203 -11.81 -4.04 39.41
N THR A 204 -12.78 -3.49 38.69
CA THR A 204 -12.63 -2.57 37.53
C THR A 204 -12.26 -3.29 36.23
N ARG A 205 -13.31 -3.41 35.41
CA ARG A 205 -13.36 -3.72 33.98
C ARG A 205 -12.34 -2.89 33.19
N SER A 206 -11.52 -3.53 32.37
CA SER A 206 -10.78 -2.89 31.29
C SER A 206 -11.06 -3.62 29.99
N SER A 207 -11.73 -2.92 29.07
CA SER A 207 -11.99 -3.33 27.70
C SER A 207 -11.36 -2.27 26.81
N HIS A 208 -10.30 -2.60 26.08
CA HIS A 208 -9.80 -1.76 25.00
C HIS A 208 -9.41 -2.62 23.79
N VAL A 209 -10.04 -2.32 22.66
CA VAL A 209 -9.69 -2.84 21.32
C VAL A 209 -9.00 -1.70 20.56
N PRO A 210 -7.95 -1.92 19.74
CA PRO A 210 -7.24 -0.85 19.05
C PRO A 210 -7.98 -0.37 17.80
N LYS A 211 -7.89 0.94 17.51
CA LYS A 211 -8.29 1.54 16.22
C LYS A 211 -7.05 1.64 15.32
N PHE A 212 -7.20 1.29 14.05
CA PHE A 212 -6.27 1.65 12.99
C PHE A 212 -6.71 2.97 12.36
N ASN A 213 -5.80 3.93 12.30
CA ASN A 213 -5.89 5.12 11.45
C ASN A 213 -4.74 5.05 10.44
N SER A 214 -5.08 5.24 9.16
CA SER A 214 -4.59 6.29 8.24
C SER A 214 -4.73 5.85 6.80
#